data_AF-A0A126R8Q3-F1
#
_entry.id   AF-A0A126R8Q3-F1
#
_cell.length_a   1.000
_cell.length_b   1.000
_cell.length_c   1.000
_cell.angle_alpha   90.00
_cell.angle_beta   90.00
_cell.angle_gamma   90.00
#
_symmetry.space_group_name_H-M   'P 1'
#
loop_
_entity.id
_entity.type
_entity.pdbx_description
1 polymer ?
#
loop_
_entity_poly.entity_id
_entity_poly.type
_entity_poly.pdbx_seq_one_letter_code
_entity_poly.pdbx_strand_id
1 'polypeptide(L)' 'MNLAFRTYKSSRPAISLEEFGRDLARRREALGEAATMPRNSGTRRTASKKALLKAIKDAGGNW' A
#
# COMPACT_ATOMS: atom_id res chain seq x y z
N MET A 1 23.82 21.21 1.51
CA MET A 1 23.51 20.29 0.40
C MET A 1 21.99 20.34 0.19
N ASN A 2 21.50 20.90 -0.92
CA ASN A 2 20.07 21.07 -1.16
C ASN A 2 19.52 19.78 -1.82
N LEU A 3 18.81 18.95 -1.06
CA LEU A 3 18.21 17.73 -1.58
C LEU A 3 16.86 18.07 -2.20
N ALA A 4 16.87 18.51 -3.46
CA ALA A 4 15.64 18.73 -4.21
C ALA A 4 14.93 17.37 -4.41
N PHE A 5 13.85 17.13 -3.68
CA PHE A 5 13.01 15.95 -3.90
C PHE A 5 12.44 16.02 -5.32
N ARG A 6 12.73 15.02 -6.15
CA ARG A 6 12.18 14.91 -7.50
C ARG A 6 10.67 14.71 -7.39
N THR A 7 9.89 15.77 -7.55
CA THR A 7 8.44 15.65 -7.64
C THR A 7 8.08 15.03 -8.98
N TYR A 8 7.38 13.89 -8.97
CA TYR A 8 6.84 13.30 -10.18
C TYR A 8 5.70 14.17 -10.69
N LYS A 9 5.93 14.90 -11.79
CA LYS A 9 4.89 15.63 -12.50
C LYS A 9 4.20 14.64 -13.44
N SER A 10 2.97 14.25 -13.08
CA SER A 10 2.12 13.48 -13.97
C SER A 10 1.53 14.40 -15.06
N SER A 11 1.56 13.97 -16.31
CA SER A 11 0.82 14.61 -17.41
C SER A 11 -0.68 14.28 -17.38
N ARG A 12 -1.08 13.28 -16.57
CA ARG A 12 -2.49 12.94 -16.38
C ARG A 12 -3.16 13.92 -15.44
N PRO A 13 -4.39 14.35 -15.73
CA PRO A 13 -5.18 15.18 -14.82
C PRO A 13 -5.41 14.45 -13.51
N ALA A 14 -5.46 15.21 -12.41
CA ALA A 14 -5.90 14.68 -11.14
C ALA A 14 -7.40 14.36 -11.21
N ILE A 15 -7.81 13.26 -10.59
CA ILE A 15 -9.22 12.88 -10.43
C ILE A 15 -9.65 13.10 -8.99
N SER A 16 -10.95 13.27 -8.76
CA SER A 16 -11.48 13.34 -7.40
C SER A 16 -11.47 11.96 -6.73
N LEU A 17 -11.55 11.92 -5.40
CA LEU A 17 -11.67 10.66 -4.67
C LEU A 17 -12.98 9.94 -4.99
N GLU A 18 -14.04 10.68 -5.28
CA GLU A 18 -15.33 10.13 -5.70
C GLU A 18 -15.23 9.45 -7.07
N GLU A 19 -14.59 10.12 -8.03
CA GLU A 19 -14.33 9.57 -9.36
C GLU A 19 -13.46 8.32 -9.27
N PHE A 20 -12.38 8.39 -8.49
CA PHE A 20 -11.54 7.23 -8.20
C PHE A 20 -12.35 6.06 -7.60
N GLY A 21 -13.25 6.34 -6.66
CA GLY A 21 -14.09 5.32 -6.03
C GLY A 21 -15.01 4.60 -7.03
N ARG A 22 -15.70 5.36 -7.89
CA ARG A 22 -16.53 4.79 -8.98
C ARG A 22 -15.71 3.92 -9.91
N ASP A 23 -14.53 4.41 -10.28
CA ASP A 23 -13.69 3.76 -11.27
C ASP A 23 -13.05 2.47 -10.71
N LEU A 24 -12.76 2.45 -9.40
CA LEU A 24 -12.34 1.26 -8.66
C LEU A 24 -13.46 0.21 -8.58
N ALA A 25 -14.69 0.62 -8.27
CA ALA A 25 -15.84 -0.29 -8.19
C ALA A 25 -16.10 -1.00 -9.53
N ARG A 26 -16.16 -0.23 -10.61
CA ARG A 26 -16.29 -0.76 -11.98
C ARG A 26 -15.20 -1.78 -12.33
N ARG A 27 -13.95 -1.50 -11.96
CA ARG A 27 -12.82 -2.42 -12.23
C ARG A 27 -12.89 -3.69 -11.40
N ARG A 28 -13.36 -3.61 -10.13
CA ARG A 28 -13.56 -4.79 -9.28
C ARG A 28 -14.65 -5.70 -9.85
N GLU A 29 -15.76 -5.13 -10.29
CA GLU A 29 -16.84 -5.88 -10.95
C GLU A 29 -16.35 -6.58 -12.22
N ALA A 30 -15.61 -5.86 -13.08
CA ALA A 30 -15.04 -6.42 -14.30
C ALA A 30 -14.04 -7.56 -14.05
N LEU A 31 -13.34 -7.54 -12.90
CA LEU A 31 -12.38 -8.57 -12.51
C LEU A 31 -13.02 -9.76 -11.77
N GLY A 32 -14.23 -9.60 -11.21
CA GLY A 32 -14.94 -10.67 -10.50
C GLY A 32 -14.08 -11.34 -9.42
N GLU A 33 -14.05 -12.68 -9.42
CA GLU A 33 -13.28 -13.47 -8.45
C GLU A 33 -11.76 -13.18 -8.48
N ALA A 34 -11.21 -12.78 -9.63
CA ALA A 34 -9.80 -12.43 -9.76
C ALA A 34 -9.44 -11.14 -9.00
N ALA A 35 -10.43 -10.33 -8.59
CA ALA A 35 -10.20 -9.21 -7.67
C ALA A 35 -9.86 -9.68 -6.24
N THR A 36 -10.16 -10.93 -5.89
CA THR A 36 -9.80 -11.54 -4.61
C THR A 36 -8.34 -11.99 -4.64
N MET A 37 -7.44 -11.06 -4.33
CA MET A 37 -6.02 -11.38 -4.26
C MET A 37 -5.70 -12.12 -2.96
N PRO A 38 -5.05 -13.30 -3.00
CA PRO A 38 -4.65 -14.00 -1.80
C PRO A 38 -3.70 -13.11 -0.99
N ARG A 39 -4.03 -12.90 0.28
CA ARG A 39 -3.13 -12.19 1.19
C ARG A 39 -1.92 -13.09 1.45
N ASN A 40 -0.71 -12.53 1.35
CA ASN A 40 0.45 -13.23 1.84
C ASN A 40 0.28 -13.49 3.34
N SER A 41 0.77 -14.63 3.83
CA SER A 41 0.71 -14.98 5.25
C SER A 41 1.55 -14.04 6.13
N GLY A 42 2.47 -13.28 5.53
CA GLY A 42 3.41 -12.42 6.24
C GLY A 42 4.36 -13.17 7.18
N THR A 43 4.45 -14.51 7.09
CA THR A 43 5.19 -15.36 8.03
C THR A 43 6.66 -15.56 7.66
N ARG A 44 7.03 -15.38 6.39
CA ARG A 44 8.42 -15.47 5.91
C ARG A 44 9.18 -14.15 6.12
N ARG A 45 9.31 -13.75 7.39
CA ARG A 45 10.01 -12.51 7.78
C ARG A 45 11.52 -12.74 7.85
N THR A 46 12.28 -11.81 7.30
CA THR A 46 13.74 -11.75 7.50
C THR A 46 14.09 -11.52 8.99
N ALA A 47 15.33 -11.81 9.38
CA ALA A 47 15.79 -11.56 10.75
C ALA A 47 15.65 -10.09 11.16
N SER A 48 16.01 -9.16 10.27
CA SER A 48 15.86 -7.71 10.49
C SER A 48 14.40 -7.30 10.71
N LYS A 49 13.47 -7.85 9.92
CA LYS A 49 12.03 -7.57 10.08
C LYS A 49 11.49 -8.09 11.42
N LYS A 50 11.95 -9.24 11.89
CA LYS A 50 11.57 -9.80 13.21
C LYS A 50 12.08 -8.91 14.35
N ALA A 51 13.35 -8.47 14.29
CA ALA A 51 13.93 -7.60 15.29
C ALA A 51 13.18 -6.26 15.39
N LEU A 52 12.86 -5.64 14.25
CA LEU A 52 12.07 -4.41 14.22
C LEU A 52 10.70 -4.58 14.87
N LEU A 53 9.96 -5.64 14.49
CA LEU A 53 8.61 -5.86 15.03
C LEU A 53 8.64 -6.16 16.54
N LYS A 54 9.71 -6.81 17.04
CA LYS A 54 9.93 -6.96 18.47
C LYS A 54 10.12 -5.60 19.16
N ALA A 55 10.98 -4.73 18.61
CA ALA A 55 11.22 -3.40 19.19
C ALA A 55 9.94 -2.54 19.21
N ILE A 56 9.13 -2.61 18.16
CA ILE A 56 7.82 -1.93 18.11
C ILE A 56 6.91 -2.45 19.24
N LYS A 57 6.84 -3.77 19.42
CA LYS A 57 6.04 -4.39 20.48
C LYS A 57 6.53 -4.02 21.87
N ASP A 58 7.84 -4.04 22.10
CA ASP A 58 8.46 -3.65 23.37
C ASP A 58 8.17 -2.18 23.71
N ALA A 59 8.04 -1.32 22.69
CA ALA A 59 7.63 0.08 22.82
C ALA A 59 6.10 0.29 22.96
N GLY A 60 5.31 -0.78 23.02
CA GLY A 60 3.85 -0.74 23.19
C GLY A 60 3.04 -0.59 21.90
N GLY A 61 3.68 -0.66 20.72
CA GLY A 61 2.98 -0.63 19.43
C GLY A 61 2.43 -1.99 18.99
N ASN A 62 1.45 -1.98 18.07
CA ASN A 62 0.92 -3.19 17.45
C ASN A 62 1.00 -3.10 15.91
N TRP A 63 1.73 -4.03 15.29
CA TRP A 63 2.01 -4.06 13.85
C TRP A 63 1.97 -5.47 13.27
#